data_AF-A0A3C1SG70-F1
#
_entry.id   AF-A0A3C1SG70-F1
#
_cell.length_a   1.000
_cell.length_b   1.000
_cell.length_c   1.000
_cell.angle_alpha   90.00
_cell.angle_beta   90.00
_cell.angle_gamma   90.00
#
_symmetry.space_group_name_H-M   'P 1'
#
loop_
_entity.id
_entity.type
_entity.pdbx_description
1 polymer ?
#
loop_
_entity_poly.entity_id
_entity_poly.type
_entity_poly.pdbx_seq_one_letter_code
_entity_poly.pdbx_strand_id
1 'polypeptide(L)'
;MAKKLKWAEEGILNQAIHILPEKKIAPELKAIIRKATAVSSEDRYPNVAALAEDVRCFLRGDEVSQLPDNFPRKMWRLMNKYRYATLILILSVLLLSSAITIGSLYQQQANLKAAQIREKKLTHLLSDISTHTHYIDSHFMRLEGLLTNLANQVMYLIQDAPPNNERFYWGADFENPEKAPPDLEHSSLYNRTVSIDYPVAKLAPGVRSQDMLPVLQKLAPLRHNFRKMLLDSRNTFTPASKEEVRRLLTIHGLPICWAYIGLERGLMYSYPGKSYKEDFDPRKRPWYKLGARKTAVYWEKPYIDKSGMGRVLACVTSLYNKDGQFYGVVGADVTLDNIIRENLTRPKAIGVVESFLLDNKGGIIVGSSQLGVKVEVSPDSKLELKPFPIKEVVQEVVRNASGLVESHHSGRSRLIIFQKIRSLGWYYVEEIDTATILESGE
;
A
#
# COMPACT_ATOMS: atom_id res chain seq x y z
N MET A 1 2.93 65.23 -82.75
CA MET A 1 1.79 66.14 -82.51
C MET A 1 0.45 65.42 -82.66
N ALA A 2 0.21 64.67 -83.75
CA ALA A 2 -1.06 63.94 -83.99
C ALA A 2 -1.55 63.00 -82.86
N LYS A 3 -0.64 62.28 -82.19
CA LYS A 3 -0.99 61.38 -81.06
C LYS A 3 -1.53 62.11 -79.82
N LYS A 4 -1.09 63.36 -79.57
CA LYS A 4 -1.53 64.16 -78.42
C LYS A 4 -2.89 64.83 -78.65
N LEU A 5 -3.21 65.21 -79.89
CA LEU A 5 -4.56 65.69 -80.24
C LEU A 5 -5.61 64.59 -80.08
N LYS A 6 -5.31 63.39 -80.56
CA LYS A 6 -6.20 62.23 -80.43
C LYS A 6 -6.46 61.84 -78.97
N TRP A 7 -5.43 61.95 -78.11
CA TRP A 7 -5.58 61.74 -76.66
C TRP A 7 -6.43 62.82 -75.97
N ALA A 8 -6.39 64.07 -76.45
CA ALA A 8 -7.23 65.14 -75.93
C ALA A 8 -8.71 64.94 -76.32
N GLU A 9 -8.98 64.43 -77.53
CA GLU A 9 -10.33 64.07 -78.00
C GLU A 9 -10.89 62.83 -77.29
N GLU A 10 -10.06 61.83 -77.02
CA GLU A 10 -10.45 60.58 -76.33
C GLU A 10 -10.42 60.71 -74.78
N GLY A 11 -10.04 61.87 -74.25
CA GLY A 11 -10.02 62.12 -72.80
C GLY A 11 -8.93 61.37 -72.02
N ILE A 12 -7.86 60.95 -72.70
CA ILE A 12 -6.79 60.13 -72.11
C ILE A 12 -5.84 61.03 -71.32
N LEU A 13 -5.97 61.01 -70.00
CA LEU A 13 -5.06 61.70 -69.08
C LEU A 13 -3.79 60.87 -68.83
N ASN A 14 -2.63 61.54 -68.90
CA ASN A 14 -1.37 60.93 -68.46
C ASN A 14 -1.44 60.58 -66.97
N GLN A 15 -0.76 59.49 -66.57
CA GLN A 15 -0.66 59.16 -65.15
C GLN A 15 0.03 60.29 -64.39
N ALA A 16 -0.55 60.70 -63.27
CA ALA A 16 0.05 61.69 -62.38
C ALA A 16 1.38 61.13 -61.82
N ILE A 17 2.48 61.77 -62.21
CA ILE A 17 3.84 61.48 -61.76
C ILE A 17 4.36 62.66 -60.93
N HIS A 18 5.13 62.36 -59.90
CA HIS A 18 5.75 63.40 -59.08
C HIS A 18 6.91 64.03 -59.86
N ILE A 19 7.12 65.34 -59.71
CA ILE A 19 8.17 66.06 -60.44
C ILE A 19 9.59 65.59 -60.06
N LEU A 20 9.78 65.17 -58.81
CA LEU A 20 10.96 64.45 -58.35
C LEU A 20 10.78 62.94 -58.60
N PRO A 21 11.62 62.29 -59.43
CA PRO A 21 11.48 60.88 -59.80
C PRO A 21 11.50 59.91 -58.60
N GLU A 22 12.18 60.30 -57.52
CA GLU A 22 12.36 59.48 -56.31
C GLU A 22 11.15 59.49 -55.37
N LYS A 23 10.23 60.47 -55.52
CA LYS A 23 9.05 60.58 -54.66
C LYS A 23 7.83 60.00 -55.38
N LYS A 24 7.03 59.22 -54.65
CA LYS A 24 5.76 58.69 -55.15
C LYS A 24 4.62 59.59 -54.68
N ILE A 25 3.67 59.88 -55.59
CA ILE A 25 2.41 60.53 -55.20
C ILE A 25 1.56 59.52 -54.42
N ALA A 26 1.07 59.93 -53.25
CA ALA A 26 0.18 59.13 -52.43
C ALA A 26 -1.07 58.68 -53.22
N PRO A 27 -1.52 57.42 -53.11
CA PRO A 27 -2.69 56.90 -53.83
C PRO A 27 -3.96 57.75 -53.65
N GLU A 28 -4.16 58.30 -52.45
CA GLU A 28 -5.27 59.16 -52.07
C GLU A 28 -5.23 60.47 -52.86
N LEU A 29 -4.04 61.11 -52.94
CA LEU A 29 -3.84 62.32 -53.72
C LEU A 29 -3.97 62.06 -55.22
N LYS A 30 -3.57 60.87 -55.71
CA LYS A 30 -3.85 60.46 -57.10
C LYS A 30 -5.34 60.33 -57.36
N ALA A 31 -6.13 59.81 -56.42
CA ALA A 31 -7.58 59.70 -56.54
C ALA A 31 -8.24 61.09 -56.59
N ILE A 32 -7.81 62.03 -55.74
CA ILE A 32 -8.25 63.44 -55.76
C ILE A 32 -7.92 64.09 -57.10
N ILE A 33 -6.67 63.95 -57.58
CA ILE A 33 -6.24 64.50 -58.88
C ILE A 33 -7.08 63.93 -60.01
N ARG A 34 -7.30 62.60 -60.02
CA ARG A 34 -8.09 61.93 -61.05
C ARG A 34 -9.54 62.41 -61.07
N LYS A 35 -10.16 62.62 -59.91
CA LYS A 35 -11.53 63.14 -59.81
C LYS A 35 -11.61 64.62 -60.21
N ALA A 36 -10.67 65.44 -59.76
CA ALA A 36 -10.62 66.87 -60.08
C ALA A 36 -10.38 67.14 -61.58
N THR A 37 -9.63 66.25 -62.24
CA THR A 37 -9.25 66.38 -63.65
C THR A 37 -10.09 65.53 -64.60
N ALA A 38 -11.17 64.90 -64.13
CA ALA A 38 -12.04 64.06 -64.94
C ALA A 38 -12.55 64.79 -66.20
N VAL A 39 -12.69 64.06 -67.31
CA VAL A 39 -13.00 64.65 -68.62
C VAL A 39 -14.41 65.24 -68.64
N SER A 40 -15.40 64.48 -68.17
CA SER A 40 -16.77 64.96 -67.97
C SER A 40 -16.86 65.88 -66.75
N SER A 41 -17.58 67.00 -66.89
CA SER A 41 -17.85 67.92 -65.77
C SER A 41 -18.71 67.27 -64.68
N GLU A 42 -19.58 66.32 -65.03
CA GLU A 42 -20.43 65.57 -64.10
C GLU A 42 -19.60 64.63 -63.21
N ASP A 43 -18.46 64.16 -63.73
CA ASP A 43 -17.52 63.31 -63.00
C ASP A 43 -16.55 64.10 -62.13
N ARG A 44 -16.56 65.45 -62.15
CA ARG A 44 -15.70 66.27 -61.28
C ARG A 44 -16.32 66.49 -59.90
N TYR A 45 -15.60 67.17 -59.01
CA TYR A 45 -16.18 67.64 -57.76
C TYR A 45 -17.30 68.64 -58.05
N PRO A 46 -18.45 68.54 -57.37
CA PRO A 46 -19.62 69.39 -57.63
C PRO A 46 -19.36 70.87 -57.31
N ASN A 47 -18.43 71.16 -56.39
CA ASN A 47 -18.00 72.51 -56.06
C ASN A 47 -16.57 72.51 -55.48
N VAL A 48 -15.98 73.72 -55.38
CA VAL A 48 -14.64 73.93 -54.82
C VAL A 48 -14.57 73.49 -53.35
N ALA A 49 -15.67 73.62 -52.58
CA ALA A 49 -15.69 73.21 -51.18
C ALA A 49 -15.52 71.68 -51.01
N ALA A 50 -16.11 70.86 -51.90
CA ALA A 50 -15.98 69.42 -51.90
C ALA A 50 -14.55 68.96 -52.25
N LEU A 51 -13.91 69.63 -53.23
CA LEU A 51 -12.49 69.41 -53.52
C LEU A 51 -11.61 69.84 -52.34
N ALA A 52 -11.86 71.01 -51.77
CA ALA A 52 -11.10 71.51 -50.62
C ALA A 52 -11.24 70.59 -49.41
N GLU A 53 -12.40 69.99 -49.19
CA GLU A 53 -12.61 69.05 -48.09
C GLU A 53 -11.83 67.75 -48.28
N ASP A 54 -11.84 67.15 -49.49
CA ASP A 54 -11.02 65.97 -49.77
C ASP A 54 -9.51 66.24 -49.66
N VAL A 55 -9.06 67.44 -50.07
CA VAL A 55 -7.66 67.87 -49.88
C VAL A 55 -7.35 68.06 -48.40
N ARG A 56 -8.26 68.65 -47.60
CA ARG A 56 -8.09 68.75 -46.14
C ARG A 56 -8.10 67.39 -45.47
N CYS A 57 -8.95 66.46 -45.89
CA CYS A 57 -8.95 65.08 -45.42
C CYS A 57 -7.61 64.40 -45.71
N PHE A 58 -7.07 64.55 -46.92
CA PHE A 58 -5.74 64.06 -47.26
C PHE A 58 -4.64 64.68 -46.37
N LEU A 59 -4.66 66.01 -46.19
CA LEU A 59 -3.67 66.72 -45.35
C LEU A 59 -3.77 66.36 -43.87
N ARG A 60 -4.97 66.05 -43.36
CA ARG A 60 -5.21 65.59 -41.98
C ARG A 60 -4.98 64.08 -41.78
N GLY A 61 -4.77 63.33 -42.87
CA GLY A 61 -4.67 61.87 -42.83
C GLY A 61 -6.01 61.19 -42.49
N ASP A 62 -7.12 61.75 -42.94
CA ASP A 62 -8.48 61.22 -42.82
C ASP A 62 -8.92 60.55 -44.14
N GLU A 63 -10.16 60.05 -44.20
CA GLU A 63 -10.72 59.37 -45.37
C GLU A 63 -11.05 60.34 -46.48
N VAL A 64 -10.58 60.02 -47.69
CA VAL A 64 -10.87 60.78 -48.90
C VAL A 64 -12.04 60.11 -49.60
N SER A 65 -13.06 60.89 -49.96
CA SER A 65 -14.31 60.36 -50.53
C SER A 65 -14.13 59.51 -51.79
N GLN A 66 -13.07 59.78 -52.55
CA GLN A 66 -12.75 59.12 -53.83
C GLN A 66 -11.91 57.85 -53.70
N LEU A 67 -11.44 57.54 -52.49
CA LEU A 67 -10.77 56.29 -52.19
C LEU A 67 -11.17 55.84 -50.79
N PRO A 68 -12.43 55.39 -50.60
CA PRO A 68 -12.91 54.95 -49.30
C PRO A 68 -12.03 53.82 -48.77
N ASP A 69 -11.78 53.85 -47.47
CA ASP A 69 -10.89 52.91 -46.82
C ASP A 69 -11.56 51.54 -46.74
N ASN A 70 -10.83 50.52 -47.19
CA ASN A 70 -11.10 49.15 -46.76
C ASN A 70 -10.51 48.90 -45.36
N PHE A 71 -11.02 47.87 -44.66
CA PHE A 71 -10.67 47.57 -43.26
C PHE A 71 -9.14 47.62 -42.96
N PRO A 72 -8.24 47.04 -43.80
CA PRO A 72 -6.80 47.11 -43.55
C PRO A 72 -6.20 48.51 -43.68
N ARG A 73 -6.64 49.32 -44.65
CA ARG A 73 -6.15 50.71 -44.83
C ARG A 73 -6.61 51.61 -43.69
N LYS A 74 -7.84 51.42 -43.23
CA LYS A 74 -8.38 52.14 -42.07
C LYS A 74 -7.53 51.90 -40.83
N MET A 75 -7.17 50.64 -40.57
CA MET A 75 -6.29 50.26 -39.45
C MET A 75 -4.88 50.81 -39.61
N TRP A 76 -4.29 50.71 -40.80
CA TRP A 76 -2.93 51.22 -41.06
C TRP A 76 -2.85 52.75 -40.91
N ARG A 77 -3.88 53.45 -41.38
CA ARG A 77 -4.01 54.91 -41.22
C ARG A 77 -4.17 55.30 -39.75
N LEU A 78 -5.03 54.60 -39.01
CA LEU A 78 -5.21 54.81 -37.57
C LEU A 78 -3.90 54.59 -36.81
N MET A 79 -3.16 53.51 -37.15
CA MET A 79 -1.85 53.21 -36.57
C MET A 79 -0.82 54.32 -36.83
N ASN A 80 -0.74 54.82 -38.06
CA ASN A 80 0.18 55.91 -38.40
C ASN A 80 -0.21 57.25 -37.76
N LYS A 81 -1.51 57.55 -37.69
CA LYS A 81 -2.04 58.76 -37.03
C LYS A 81 -1.72 58.77 -35.54
N TYR A 82 -1.81 57.61 -34.87
CA TYR A 82 -1.52 57.42 -33.45
C TYR A 82 -0.29 56.53 -33.20
N ARG A 83 0.80 56.77 -33.93
CA ARG A 83 2.03 55.94 -33.92
C ARG A 83 2.62 55.64 -32.53
N TYR A 84 2.66 56.62 -31.63
CA TYR A 84 3.16 56.39 -30.27
C TYR A 84 2.19 55.57 -29.42
N ALA A 85 0.90 55.84 -29.51
CA ALA A 85 -0.12 55.09 -28.77
C ALA A 85 -0.22 53.63 -29.23
N THR A 86 -0.07 53.38 -30.54
CA THR A 86 -0.05 52.00 -31.08
C THR A 86 1.22 51.24 -30.71
N LEU A 87 2.39 51.89 -30.69
CA LEU A 87 3.63 51.28 -30.20
C LEU A 87 3.52 50.92 -28.70
N ILE A 88 2.97 51.83 -27.88
CA ILE A 88 2.69 51.56 -26.47
C ILE A 88 1.72 50.38 -26.34
N LEU A 89 0.61 50.37 -27.10
CA LEU A 89 -0.37 49.28 -27.08
C LEU A 89 0.28 47.92 -27.40
N ILE A 90 1.09 47.86 -28.46
CA ILE A 90 1.79 46.62 -28.84
C ILE A 90 2.75 46.19 -27.73
N LEU A 91 3.53 47.12 -27.16
CA LEU A 91 4.44 46.82 -26.06
C LEU A 91 3.69 46.36 -24.81
N SER A 92 2.56 46.98 -24.48
CA SER A 92 1.69 46.58 -23.36
C SER A 92 1.12 45.18 -23.57
N VAL A 93 0.68 44.84 -24.78
CA VAL A 93 0.21 43.49 -25.12
C VAL A 93 1.34 42.47 -25.00
N LEU A 94 2.55 42.79 -25.49
CA LEU A 94 3.71 41.92 -25.36
C LEU A 94 4.11 41.70 -23.89
N LEU A 95 4.16 42.77 -23.09
CA LEU A 95 4.46 42.71 -21.66
C LEU A 95 3.40 41.90 -20.90
N LEU A 96 2.11 42.10 -21.21
CA LEU A 96 1.02 41.34 -20.61
C LEU A 96 1.12 39.85 -20.99
N SER A 97 1.40 39.54 -22.26
CA SER A 97 1.61 38.16 -22.70
C SER A 97 2.79 37.50 -22.01
N SER A 98 3.91 38.23 -21.85
CA SER A 98 5.10 37.78 -21.13
C SER A 98 4.76 37.48 -19.66
N ALA A 99 4.07 38.40 -18.98
CA ALA A 99 3.65 38.20 -17.59
C ALA A 99 2.75 36.97 -17.43
N ILE A 100 1.81 36.75 -18.35
CA ILE A 100 0.95 35.55 -18.36
C ILE A 100 1.79 34.27 -18.53
N THR A 101 2.71 34.26 -19.50
CA THR A 101 3.58 33.09 -19.73
C THR A 101 4.49 32.78 -18.55
N ILE A 102 5.09 33.81 -17.93
CA ILE A 102 5.94 33.67 -16.74
C ILE A 102 5.11 33.12 -15.57
N GLY A 103 3.91 33.67 -15.34
CA GLY A 103 3.00 33.18 -14.31
C GLY A 103 2.60 31.71 -14.54
N SER A 104 2.26 31.35 -15.79
CA SER A 104 1.94 29.97 -16.16
C SER A 104 3.12 29.01 -15.95
N LEU A 105 4.34 29.42 -16.33
CA LEU A 105 5.55 28.62 -16.15
C LEU A 105 5.89 28.44 -14.67
N TYR A 106 5.74 29.50 -13.87
CA TYR A 106 5.94 29.43 -12.42
C TYR A 106 4.94 28.45 -11.78
N GLN A 107 3.66 28.53 -12.15
CA GLN A 107 2.64 27.59 -11.67
C GLN A 107 2.95 26.15 -12.09
N GLN A 108 3.40 25.93 -13.32
CA GLN A 108 3.77 24.61 -13.81
C GLN A 108 4.98 24.05 -13.04
N GLN A 109 6.00 24.87 -12.76
CA GLN A 109 7.14 24.46 -11.92
C GLN A 109 6.71 24.15 -10.48
N ALA A 110 5.80 24.93 -9.90
CA ALA A 110 5.27 24.66 -8.57
C ALA A 110 4.53 23.31 -8.52
N ASN A 111 3.69 23.04 -9.51
CA ASN A 111 2.96 21.77 -9.63
C ASN A 111 3.92 20.58 -9.83
N LEU A 112 4.97 20.73 -10.66
CA LEU A 112 5.98 19.69 -10.86
C LEU A 112 6.78 19.40 -9.59
N LYS A 113 7.20 20.44 -8.86
CA LYS A 113 7.89 20.28 -7.57
C LYS A 113 7.00 19.58 -6.55
N ALA A 114 5.72 19.97 -6.46
CA ALA A 114 4.75 19.33 -5.57
C ALA A 114 4.54 17.84 -5.93
N ALA A 115 4.45 17.52 -7.22
CA ALA A 115 4.35 16.14 -7.69
C ALA A 115 5.61 15.31 -7.35
N GLN A 116 6.81 15.86 -7.55
CA GLN A 116 8.08 15.20 -7.19
C GLN A 116 8.20 14.95 -5.69
N ILE A 117 7.80 15.91 -4.85
CA ILE A 117 7.79 15.74 -3.40
C ILE A 117 6.83 14.62 -3.01
N ARG A 118 5.61 14.61 -3.58
CA ARG A 118 4.63 13.54 -3.35
C ARG A 118 5.17 12.17 -3.77
N GLU A 119 5.79 12.07 -4.95
CA GLU A 119 6.36 10.84 -5.46
C GLU A 119 7.48 10.30 -4.56
N LYS A 120 8.38 11.17 -4.09
CA LYS A 120 9.45 10.80 -3.14
C LYS A 120 8.87 10.27 -1.82
N LYS A 121 7.87 10.96 -1.26
CA LYS A 121 7.19 10.53 -0.03
C LYS A 121 6.53 9.16 -0.20
N LEU A 122 5.81 8.94 -1.31
CA LEU A 122 5.19 7.65 -1.60
C LEU A 122 6.23 6.54 -1.79
N THR A 123 7.32 6.82 -2.50
CA THR A 123 8.42 5.86 -2.71
C THR A 123 9.08 5.47 -1.39
N HIS A 124 9.36 6.44 -0.51
CA HIS A 124 9.90 6.17 0.83
C HIS A 124 8.95 5.29 1.64
N LEU A 125 7.66 5.65 1.64
CA LEU A 125 6.64 4.89 2.36
C LEU A 125 6.50 3.45 1.87
N LEU A 126 6.50 3.25 0.54
CA LEU A 126 6.50 1.92 -0.07
C LEU A 126 7.75 1.11 0.32
N SER A 127 8.91 1.76 0.35
CA SER A 127 10.17 1.14 0.79
C SER A 127 10.13 0.72 2.26
N ASP A 128 9.59 1.58 3.14
CA ASP A 128 9.46 1.28 4.56
C ASP A 128 8.50 0.10 4.80
N ILE A 129 7.36 0.09 4.10
CA ILE A 129 6.38 -0.99 4.19
C ILE A 129 6.92 -2.29 3.59
N SER A 130 7.68 -2.22 2.49
CA SER A 130 8.36 -3.39 1.92
C SER A 130 9.39 -3.95 2.90
N THR A 131 10.19 -3.09 3.53
CA THR A 131 11.18 -3.50 4.55
C THR A 131 10.48 -4.16 5.73
N HIS A 132 9.38 -3.58 6.20
CA HIS A 132 8.59 -4.16 7.28
C HIS A 132 7.94 -5.49 6.88
N THR A 133 7.44 -5.61 5.65
CA THR A 133 6.89 -6.86 5.12
C THR A 133 7.95 -7.96 5.10
N HIS A 134 9.20 -7.66 4.73
CA HIS A 134 10.32 -8.60 4.82
C HIS A 134 10.65 -9.01 6.25
N TYR A 135 10.54 -8.09 7.20
CA TYR A 135 10.68 -8.41 8.62
C TYR A 135 9.58 -9.37 9.09
N ILE A 136 8.32 -9.15 8.70
CA ILE A 136 7.21 -10.07 8.98
C ILE A 136 7.48 -11.45 8.38
N ASP A 137 7.86 -11.49 7.10
CA ASP A 137 8.20 -12.73 6.39
C ASP A 137 9.29 -13.52 7.13
N SER A 138 10.36 -12.84 7.54
CA SER A 138 11.46 -13.42 8.31
C SER A 138 11.01 -13.94 9.68
N HIS A 139 10.08 -13.23 10.34
CA HIS A 139 9.52 -13.65 11.62
C HIS A 139 8.79 -14.99 11.47
N PHE A 140 7.90 -15.12 10.49
CA PHE A 140 7.15 -16.35 10.24
C PHE A 140 8.08 -17.50 9.81
N MET A 141 9.02 -17.27 8.89
CA MET A 141 9.99 -18.29 8.48
C MET A 141 10.80 -18.83 9.67
N ARG A 142 11.15 -17.98 10.64
CA ARG A 142 11.83 -18.43 11.86
C ARG A 142 10.94 -19.37 12.70
N LEU A 143 9.66 -19.02 12.87
CA LEU A 143 8.71 -19.86 13.61
C LEU A 143 8.52 -21.22 12.92
N GLU A 144 8.44 -21.24 11.59
CA GLU A 144 8.41 -22.47 10.79
C GLU A 144 9.69 -23.30 10.96
N GLY A 145 10.86 -22.65 10.99
CA GLY A 145 12.14 -23.29 11.23
C GLY A 145 12.22 -23.96 12.61
N LEU A 146 11.72 -23.29 13.66
CA LEU A 146 11.62 -23.86 15.00
C LEU A 146 10.72 -25.11 15.03
N LEU A 147 9.56 -25.05 14.38
CA LEU A 147 8.64 -26.17 14.28
C LEU A 147 9.25 -27.34 13.49
N THR A 148 9.92 -27.05 12.37
CA THR A 148 10.60 -28.05 11.54
C THR A 148 11.72 -28.74 12.31
N ASN A 149 12.50 -27.99 13.10
CA ASN A 149 13.52 -28.56 13.97
C ASN A 149 12.90 -29.50 15.02
N LEU A 150 11.82 -29.08 15.67
CA LEU A 150 11.08 -29.94 16.60
C LEU A 150 10.57 -31.21 15.90
N ALA A 151 10.01 -31.10 14.69
CA ALA A 151 9.54 -32.24 13.89
C ALA A 151 10.66 -33.27 13.65
N ASN A 152 11.83 -32.78 13.24
CA ASN A 152 13.02 -33.62 13.00
C ASN A 152 13.50 -34.30 14.28
N GLN A 153 13.54 -33.58 15.40
CA GLN A 153 13.93 -34.13 16.71
C GLN A 153 12.96 -35.21 17.19
N VAL A 154 11.65 -34.99 17.02
CA VAL A 154 10.61 -35.98 17.35
C VAL A 154 10.84 -37.26 16.55
N MET A 155 11.04 -37.15 15.24
CA MET A 155 11.22 -38.33 14.39
C MET A 155 12.54 -39.05 14.63
N TYR A 156 13.62 -38.32 14.93
CA TYR A 156 14.87 -38.91 15.38
C TYR A 156 14.70 -39.68 16.69
N LEU A 157 14.03 -39.10 17.70
CA LEU A 157 13.84 -39.77 18.99
C LEU A 157 12.97 -41.03 18.86
N ILE A 158 11.88 -40.97 18.09
CA ILE A 158 10.99 -42.12 17.90
C ILE A 158 11.72 -43.27 17.19
N GLN A 159 12.45 -42.97 16.11
CA GLN A 159 13.04 -43.99 15.25
C GLN A 159 14.38 -44.51 15.76
N ASP A 160 15.28 -43.61 16.17
CA ASP A 160 16.70 -43.91 16.32
C ASP A 160 17.18 -43.85 17.77
N ALA A 161 16.57 -43.03 18.62
CA ALA A 161 17.01 -42.90 20.00
C ALA A 161 16.62 -44.13 20.85
N PRO A 162 17.48 -44.57 21.77
CA PRO A 162 17.10 -45.56 22.77
C PRO A 162 16.06 -44.97 23.74
N PRO A 163 15.21 -45.81 24.37
CA PRO A 163 14.42 -45.39 25.51
C PRO A 163 15.32 -44.80 26.61
N ASN A 164 14.82 -43.81 27.33
CA ASN A 164 15.51 -43.22 28.48
C ASN A 164 14.60 -43.24 29.72
N ASN A 165 15.21 -42.91 30.85
CA ASN A 165 14.57 -42.90 32.17
C ASN A 165 14.21 -41.47 32.61
N GLU A 166 14.12 -40.52 31.67
CA GLU A 166 13.73 -39.16 32.01
C GLU A 166 12.27 -39.13 32.45
N ARG A 167 11.98 -38.32 33.47
CA ARG A 167 10.65 -38.27 34.08
C ARG A 167 9.67 -37.61 33.12
N PHE A 168 8.53 -38.27 32.92
CA PHE A 168 7.37 -37.76 32.19
C PHE A 168 6.11 -37.90 33.05
N TYR A 169 5.04 -37.23 32.67
CA TYR A 169 3.79 -37.19 33.41
C TYR A 169 2.60 -37.43 32.48
N TRP A 170 1.68 -38.28 32.92
CA TRP A 170 0.40 -38.47 32.26
C TRP A 170 -0.57 -37.36 32.65
N GLY A 171 -1.61 -37.14 31.83
CA GLY A 171 -2.66 -36.17 32.15
C GLY A 171 -3.29 -36.38 33.53
N ALA A 172 -3.46 -37.63 33.96
CA ALA A 172 -4.00 -37.96 35.28
C ALA A 172 -3.07 -37.56 36.45
N ASP A 173 -1.75 -37.48 36.22
CA ASP A 173 -0.81 -37.08 37.27
C ASP A 173 -0.94 -35.59 37.60
N PHE A 174 -1.33 -34.75 36.64
CA PHE A 174 -1.58 -33.32 36.85
C PHE A 174 -2.81 -33.04 37.73
N GLU A 175 -3.69 -34.01 37.89
CA GLU A 175 -4.90 -33.92 38.71
C GLU A 175 -4.70 -34.53 40.10
N ASN A 176 -3.57 -35.22 40.34
CA ASN A 176 -3.25 -35.85 41.61
C ASN A 176 -2.11 -35.09 42.32
N PRO A 177 -2.36 -34.43 43.47
CA PRO A 177 -1.35 -33.67 44.19
C PRO A 177 -0.07 -34.44 44.57
N GLU A 178 -0.14 -35.76 44.77
CA GLU A 178 1.02 -36.58 45.14
C GLU A 178 1.88 -36.97 43.92
N LYS A 179 1.29 -36.98 42.73
CA LYS A 179 1.94 -37.41 41.48
C LYS A 179 2.24 -36.25 40.53
N ALA A 180 1.72 -35.06 40.80
CA ALA A 180 1.87 -33.88 39.98
C ALA A 180 3.35 -33.50 39.75
N PRO A 181 3.65 -32.78 38.65
CA PRO A 181 4.94 -32.14 38.47
C PRO A 181 5.28 -31.22 39.66
N PRO A 182 6.53 -31.18 40.12
CA PRO A 182 6.93 -30.38 41.28
C PRO A 182 6.83 -28.87 41.04
N ASP A 183 6.82 -28.43 39.78
CA ASP A 183 6.70 -27.04 39.36
C ASP A 183 5.27 -26.65 38.96
N LEU A 184 4.29 -27.55 39.17
CA LEU A 184 2.90 -27.29 38.79
C LEU A 184 2.34 -26.13 39.61
N GLU A 185 1.98 -25.05 38.92
CA GLU A 185 1.52 -23.83 39.57
C GLU A 185 0.54 -23.06 38.70
N HIS A 186 -0.20 -22.14 39.33
CA HIS A 186 -1.10 -21.24 38.61
C HIS A 186 -0.29 -20.19 37.83
N SER A 187 -0.55 -20.09 36.53
CA SER A 187 -0.02 -19.05 35.66
C SER A 187 -1.11 -18.03 35.33
N SER A 188 -0.81 -16.75 35.54
CA SER A 188 -1.69 -15.65 35.14
C SER A 188 -1.77 -15.47 33.63
N LEU A 189 -0.71 -15.84 32.89
CA LEU A 189 -0.69 -15.85 31.42
C LEU A 189 -1.71 -16.83 30.84
N TYR A 190 -1.68 -18.10 31.28
CA TYR A 190 -2.59 -19.14 30.78
C TYR A 190 -3.94 -19.15 31.50
N ASN A 191 -4.08 -18.38 32.58
CA ASN A 191 -5.22 -18.38 33.50
C ASN A 191 -5.60 -19.79 34.00
N ARG A 192 -4.59 -20.62 34.28
CA ARG A 192 -4.74 -22.00 34.77
C ARG A 192 -3.45 -22.55 35.36
N THR A 193 -3.53 -23.73 35.95
CA THR A 193 -2.34 -24.46 36.40
C THR A 193 -1.58 -25.07 35.22
N VAL A 194 -0.27 -24.83 35.18
CA VAL A 194 0.64 -25.35 34.16
C VAL A 194 1.96 -25.77 34.80
N SER A 195 2.66 -26.70 34.15
CA SER A 195 4.07 -27.02 34.42
C SER A 195 4.92 -26.47 33.29
N ILE A 196 5.93 -25.66 33.64
CA ILE A 196 6.87 -25.05 32.70
C ILE A 196 8.16 -25.85 32.55
N ASP A 197 8.36 -26.88 33.38
CA ASP A 197 9.49 -27.80 33.29
C ASP A 197 9.10 -29.13 32.63
N TYR A 198 7.83 -29.54 32.71
CA TYR A 198 7.37 -30.84 32.20
C TYR A 198 6.18 -30.71 31.24
N PRO A 199 6.28 -31.30 30.03
CA PRO A 199 5.13 -31.51 29.17
C PRO A 199 4.19 -32.57 29.75
N VAL A 200 2.98 -32.63 29.21
CA VAL A 200 1.95 -33.61 29.59
C VAL A 200 1.71 -34.60 28.46
N ALA A 201 1.54 -35.88 28.80
CA ALA A 201 1.09 -36.92 27.90
C ALA A 201 -0.40 -37.26 28.11
N LYS A 202 -1.22 -37.10 27.07
CA LYS A 202 -2.64 -37.45 27.07
C LYS A 202 -2.93 -38.46 25.96
N LEU A 203 -3.61 -39.55 26.31
CA LEU A 203 -4.06 -40.56 25.36
C LEU A 203 -5.50 -40.29 24.91
N ALA A 204 -5.75 -40.49 23.62
CA ALA A 204 -7.09 -40.51 23.07
C ALA A 204 -7.93 -41.65 23.69
N PRO A 205 -9.27 -41.50 23.76
CA PRO A 205 -10.15 -42.57 24.25
C PRO A 205 -9.89 -43.90 23.54
N GLY A 206 -9.75 -44.97 24.33
CA GLY A 206 -9.51 -46.34 23.84
C GLY A 206 -8.04 -46.72 23.60
N VAL A 207 -7.08 -45.79 23.75
CA VAL A 207 -5.65 -46.10 23.63
C VAL A 207 -5.07 -46.52 24.98
N ARG A 208 -4.41 -47.68 25.03
CA ARG A 208 -3.80 -48.20 26.26
C ARG A 208 -2.45 -47.53 26.54
N SER A 209 -2.17 -47.22 27.80
CA SER A 209 -0.91 -46.59 28.20
C SER A 209 0.31 -47.48 27.95
N GLN A 210 0.18 -48.80 28.10
CA GLN A 210 1.26 -49.75 27.83
C GLN A 210 1.75 -49.70 26.37
N ASP A 211 0.84 -49.45 25.42
CA ASP A 211 1.17 -49.42 23.98
C ASP A 211 1.96 -48.16 23.57
N MET A 212 1.88 -47.11 24.38
CA MET A 212 2.53 -45.81 24.15
C MET A 212 3.71 -45.53 25.09
N LEU A 213 3.89 -46.33 26.15
CA LEU A 213 4.97 -46.16 27.12
C LEU A 213 6.37 -46.15 26.47
N PRO A 214 6.74 -47.07 25.55
CA PRO A 214 8.07 -47.03 24.93
C PRO A 214 8.30 -45.77 24.07
N VAL A 215 7.25 -45.27 23.43
CA VAL A 215 7.30 -44.05 22.63
C VAL A 215 7.50 -42.84 23.56
N LEU A 216 6.75 -42.78 24.66
CA LEU A 216 6.83 -41.68 25.60
C LEU A 216 8.19 -41.63 26.32
N GLN A 217 8.77 -42.78 26.67
CA GLN A 217 10.13 -42.87 27.18
C GLN A 217 11.14 -42.24 26.22
N LYS A 218 11.02 -42.50 24.91
CA LYS A 218 11.89 -41.85 23.91
C LYS A 218 11.64 -40.34 23.78
N LEU A 219 10.39 -39.88 23.95
CA LEU A 219 10.01 -38.47 23.81
C LEU A 219 10.24 -37.61 25.07
N ALA A 220 10.43 -38.22 26.25
CA ALA A 220 10.59 -37.50 27.52
C ALA A 220 11.64 -36.35 27.48
N PRO A 221 12.82 -36.51 26.84
CA PRO A 221 13.84 -35.45 26.74
C PRO A 221 13.40 -34.20 25.98
N LEU A 222 12.33 -34.28 25.16
CA LEU A 222 11.82 -33.13 24.42
C LEU A 222 11.35 -31.99 25.31
N ARG A 223 11.17 -32.18 26.62
CA ARG A 223 10.90 -31.07 27.55
C ARG A 223 11.91 -29.92 27.39
N HIS A 224 13.18 -30.25 27.14
CA HIS A 224 14.24 -29.27 26.94
C HIS A 224 14.09 -28.54 25.60
N ASN A 225 13.77 -29.29 24.55
CA ASN A 225 13.56 -28.76 23.20
C ASN A 225 12.30 -27.90 23.12
N PHE A 226 11.21 -28.29 23.77
CA PHE A 226 10.00 -27.50 23.88
C PHE A 226 10.26 -26.18 24.60
N ARG A 227 10.89 -26.22 25.79
CA ARG A 227 11.25 -25.00 26.53
C ARG A 227 12.14 -24.08 25.71
N LYS A 228 13.15 -24.64 25.03
CA LYS A 228 14.04 -23.88 24.14
C LYS A 228 13.27 -23.27 22.96
N MET A 229 12.38 -24.02 22.31
CA MET A 229 11.56 -23.52 21.20
C MET A 229 10.69 -22.33 21.60
N LEU A 230 10.02 -22.38 22.75
CA LEU A 230 9.24 -21.23 23.23
C LEU A 230 10.14 -20.02 23.49
N LEU A 231 11.30 -20.21 24.13
CA LEU A 231 12.25 -19.12 24.39
C LEU A 231 12.86 -18.52 23.13
N ASP A 232 13.24 -19.35 22.16
CA ASP A 232 13.83 -18.95 20.89
C ASP A 232 12.79 -18.33 19.93
N SER A 233 11.50 -18.40 20.26
CA SER A 233 10.44 -17.78 19.46
C SER A 233 10.45 -16.24 19.52
N ARG A 234 11.11 -15.65 20.53
CA ARG A 234 11.24 -14.19 20.70
C ARG A 234 12.30 -13.59 19.79
N ASN A 235 12.20 -12.30 19.48
CA ASN A 235 13.17 -11.60 18.60
C ASN A 235 14.56 -11.39 19.22
N THR A 236 14.72 -11.51 20.53
CA THR A 236 15.98 -11.28 21.24
C THR A 236 16.59 -12.57 21.79
N PHE A 237 17.88 -12.80 21.56
CA PHE A 237 18.58 -14.01 22.06
C PHE A 237 19.30 -13.80 23.39
N THR A 238 19.00 -12.72 24.11
CA THR A 238 19.68 -12.40 25.37
C THR A 238 19.50 -13.53 26.40
N PRO A 239 20.59 -14.08 26.96
CA PRO A 239 20.49 -15.05 28.04
C PRO A 239 19.63 -14.49 29.17
N ALA A 240 18.58 -15.23 29.53
CA ALA A 240 17.65 -14.84 30.57
C ALA A 240 17.97 -15.60 31.86
N SER A 241 17.83 -14.94 33.02
CA SER A 241 17.96 -15.63 34.30
C SER A 241 16.84 -16.68 34.47
N LYS A 242 16.98 -17.60 35.44
CA LYS A 242 15.93 -18.60 35.70
C LYS A 242 14.59 -17.94 36.04
N GLU A 243 14.62 -16.87 36.84
CA GLU A 243 13.47 -16.08 37.25
C GLU A 243 12.84 -15.36 36.05
N GLU A 244 13.66 -14.79 35.16
CA GLU A 244 13.17 -14.14 33.95
C GLU A 244 12.51 -15.15 33.01
N VAL A 245 13.15 -16.30 32.77
CA VAL A 245 12.55 -17.39 31.97
C VAL A 245 11.21 -17.81 32.56
N ARG A 246 11.13 -17.97 33.88
CA ARG A 246 9.89 -18.30 34.56
C ARG A 246 8.82 -17.22 34.33
N ARG A 247 9.14 -15.94 34.52
CA ARG A 247 8.19 -14.84 34.25
C ARG A 247 7.76 -14.78 32.77
N LEU A 248 8.66 -15.04 31.83
CA LEU A 248 8.32 -15.12 30.40
C LEU A 248 7.32 -16.24 30.13
N LEU A 249 7.52 -17.41 30.75
CA LEU A 249 6.66 -18.57 30.54
C LEU A 249 5.35 -18.49 31.34
N THR A 250 5.24 -17.73 32.43
CA THR A 250 4.04 -17.73 33.30
C THR A 250 3.29 -16.40 33.39
N ILE A 251 3.89 -15.27 33.01
CA ILE A 251 3.33 -13.92 33.18
C ILE A 251 3.35 -13.11 31.89
N HIS A 252 4.52 -12.92 31.26
CA HIS A 252 4.67 -12.00 30.13
C HIS A 252 4.26 -12.61 28.79
N GLY A 253 4.46 -13.92 28.64
CA GLY A 253 4.22 -14.65 27.40
C GLY A 253 5.37 -14.53 26.40
N LEU A 254 5.35 -15.47 25.46
CA LEU A 254 6.25 -15.56 24.32
C LEU A 254 5.41 -15.67 23.05
N PRO A 255 5.99 -15.41 21.86
CA PRO A 255 5.27 -15.59 20.60
C PRO A 255 4.58 -16.94 20.49
N ILE A 256 5.34 -18.03 20.69
CA ILE A 256 4.78 -19.38 20.83
C ILE A 256 4.30 -19.57 22.27
N CYS A 257 3.03 -19.94 22.42
CA CYS A 257 2.40 -20.19 23.72
C CYS A 257 2.14 -21.67 23.98
N TRP A 258 1.94 -22.47 22.93
CA TRP A 258 1.82 -23.92 23.03
C TRP A 258 2.69 -24.58 21.97
N ALA A 259 3.34 -25.69 22.32
CA ALA A 259 3.98 -26.58 21.37
C ALA A 259 3.54 -28.02 21.68
N TYR A 260 3.21 -28.80 20.66
CA TYR A 260 2.55 -30.08 20.86
C TYR A 260 2.77 -31.06 19.72
N ILE A 261 2.63 -32.34 20.04
CA ILE A 261 2.73 -33.48 19.13
C ILE A 261 1.46 -34.29 19.27
N GLY A 262 0.75 -34.51 18.17
CA GLY A 262 -0.31 -35.50 18.06
C GLY A 262 0.15 -36.66 17.19
N LEU A 263 0.25 -37.86 17.74
CA LEU A 263 0.56 -39.06 16.96
C LEU A 263 -0.72 -39.70 16.37
N GLU A 264 -0.60 -40.36 15.22
CA GLU A 264 -1.70 -41.14 14.61
C GLU A 264 -2.24 -42.22 15.55
N ARG A 265 -1.38 -42.75 16.41
CA ARG A 265 -1.72 -43.73 17.47
C ARG A 265 -2.46 -43.10 18.67
N GLY A 266 -2.75 -41.79 18.65
CA GLY A 266 -3.62 -41.12 19.62
C GLY A 266 -2.92 -40.53 20.85
N LEU A 267 -1.58 -40.47 20.88
CA LEU A 267 -0.84 -39.74 21.91
C LEU A 267 -0.82 -38.24 21.58
N MET A 268 -1.24 -37.42 22.54
CA MET A 268 -0.96 -35.99 22.61
C MET A 268 0.18 -35.77 23.60
N TYR A 269 1.23 -35.08 23.19
CA TYR A 269 2.32 -34.64 24.06
C TYR A 269 2.49 -33.14 23.91
N SER A 270 2.28 -32.36 24.97
CA SER A 270 2.17 -30.90 24.86
C SER A 270 2.87 -30.12 25.97
N TYR A 271 3.39 -28.96 25.61
CA TYR A 271 4.11 -28.05 26.47
C TYR A 271 3.62 -26.59 26.30
N PRO A 272 3.56 -25.78 27.37
CA PRO A 272 3.66 -26.16 28.78
C PRO A 272 2.66 -27.26 29.20
N GLY A 273 3.03 -28.05 30.20
CA GLY A 273 2.21 -29.16 30.67
C GLY A 273 0.92 -28.67 31.31
N LYS A 274 -0.21 -29.32 31.01
CA LYS A 274 -1.54 -28.95 31.53
C LYS A 274 -2.50 -30.14 31.55
N SER A 275 -3.56 -30.07 32.34
CA SER A 275 -4.63 -31.08 32.28
C SER A 275 -5.46 -30.96 30.99
N TYR A 276 -5.92 -32.10 30.47
CA TYR A 276 -6.82 -32.22 29.33
C TYR A 276 -8.09 -32.96 29.75
N LYS A 277 -9.22 -32.64 29.11
CA LYS A 277 -10.47 -33.41 29.29
C LYS A 277 -10.27 -34.88 28.91
N GLU A 278 -11.02 -35.76 29.56
CA GLU A 278 -10.92 -37.21 29.33
C GLU A 278 -11.18 -37.62 27.87
N ASP A 279 -12.14 -36.97 27.22
CA ASP A 279 -12.58 -37.22 25.84
C ASP A 279 -11.66 -36.61 24.77
N PHE A 280 -10.61 -35.88 25.17
CA PHE A 280 -9.70 -35.21 24.25
C PHE A 280 -8.98 -36.20 23.32
N ASP A 281 -9.14 -36.00 22.01
CA ASP A 281 -8.44 -36.74 20.96
C ASP A 281 -7.74 -35.75 20.01
N PRO A 282 -6.39 -35.75 19.91
CA PRO A 282 -5.67 -34.84 19.01
C PRO A 282 -6.08 -35.04 17.55
N ARG A 283 -6.42 -36.26 17.12
CA ARG A 283 -6.73 -36.61 15.72
C ARG A 283 -8.03 -35.98 15.23
N LYS A 284 -8.92 -35.60 16.15
CA LYS A 284 -10.19 -34.96 15.82
C LYS A 284 -10.09 -33.43 15.69
N ARG A 285 -8.95 -32.84 16.08
CA ARG A 285 -8.77 -31.38 16.12
C ARG A 285 -8.54 -30.78 14.72
N PRO A 286 -8.98 -29.53 14.46
CA PRO A 286 -8.77 -28.85 13.17
C PRO A 286 -7.30 -28.82 12.74
N TRP A 287 -6.41 -28.41 13.65
CA TRP A 287 -4.96 -28.34 13.42
C TRP A 287 -4.36 -29.68 12.98
N TYR A 288 -4.84 -30.79 13.54
CA TYR A 288 -4.38 -32.13 13.18
C TYR A 288 -4.85 -32.48 11.78
N LYS A 289 -6.14 -32.30 11.49
CA LYS A 289 -6.73 -32.64 10.18
C LYS A 289 -6.12 -31.81 9.05
N LEU A 290 -5.80 -30.54 9.31
CA LEU A 290 -5.23 -29.64 8.31
C LEU A 290 -3.73 -29.87 8.12
N GLY A 291 -3.01 -30.15 9.20
CA GLY A 291 -1.58 -30.45 9.16
C GLY A 291 -1.25 -31.86 8.68
N ALA A 292 -2.19 -32.81 8.80
CA ALA A 292 -1.98 -34.20 8.42
C ALA A 292 -1.76 -34.36 6.92
N ARG A 293 -0.80 -35.22 6.57
CA ARG A 293 -0.43 -35.58 5.19
C ARG A 293 -0.03 -34.37 4.32
N LYS A 294 0.51 -33.32 4.95
CA LYS A 294 1.12 -32.17 4.28
C LYS A 294 2.62 -32.38 4.14
N THR A 295 3.23 -31.82 3.10
CA THR A 295 4.68 -31.92 2.83
C THR A 295 5.46 -30.69 3.28
N ALA A 296 4.77 -29.62 3.67
CA ALA A 296 5.34 -28.36 4.12
C ALA A 296 4.62 -27.89 5.39
N VAL A 297 5.24 -26.95 6.09
CA VAL A 297 4.61 -26.25 7.20
C VAL A 297 3.37 -25.50 6.70
N TYR A 298 2.33 -25.51 7.52
CA TYR A 298 1.04 -24.93 7.18
C TYR A 298 0.53 -24.08 8.35
N TRP A 299 0.05 -22.88 8.03
CA TRP A 299 -0.62 -22.00 8.98
C TRP A 299 -2.13 -22.10 8.83
N GLU A 300 -2.82 -22.46 9.90
CA GLU A 300 -4.29 -22.49 9.94
C GLU A 300 -4.87 -21.08 10.08
N LYS A 301 -6.17 -20.92 9.76
CA LYS A 301 -6.92 -19.73 10.14
C LYS A 301 -6.89 -19.57 11.68
N PRO A 302 -6.98 -18.33 12.19
CA PRO A 302 -7.04 -18.13 13.63
C PRO A 302 -8.21 -18.88 14.25
N TYR A 303 -7.99 -19.45 15.43
CA TYR A 303 -9.00 -20.16 16.19
C TYR A 303 -8.89 -19.81 17.68
N ILE A 304 -9.90 -20.20 18.45
CA ILE A 304 -9.92 -19.99 19.89
C ILE A 304 -9.26 -21.17 20.61
N ASP A 305 -8.19 -20.89 21.33
CA ASP A 305 -7.57 -21.84 22.24
C ASP A 305 -8.49 -22.08 23.45
N LYS A 306 -9.01 -23.30 23.55
CA LYS A 306 -9.81 -23.76 24.70
C LYS A 306 -8.98 -23.93 25.98
N SER A 307 -7.67 -23.69 25.92
CA SER A 307 -6.73 -23.83 27.03
C SER A 307 -6.38 -22.52 27.73
N GLY A 308 -6.92 -21.38 27.31
CA GLY A 308 -6.82 -20.10 28.02
C GLY A 308 -6.10 -18.97 27.29
N MET A 309 -5.43 -19.23 26.15
CA MET A 309 -4.64 -18.21 25.44
C MET A 309 -5.46 -17.29 24.52
N GLY A 310 -6.78 -17.49 24.42
CA GLY A 310 -7.64 -16.69 23.57
C GLY A 310 -7.46 -17.02 22.09
N ARG A 311 -7.28 -16.01 21.24
CA ARG A 311 -7.11 -16.22 19.78
C ARG A 311 -5.68 -16.59 19.46
N VAL A 312 -5.51 -17.72 18.78
CA VAL A 312 -4.21 -18.22 18.37
C VAL A 312 -4.20 -18.58 16.89
N LEU A 313 -3.00 -18.65 16.34
CA LEU A 313 -2.70 -19.10 15.00
C LEU A 313 -1.84 -20.38 15.12
N ALA A 314 -2.33 -21.50 14.59
CA ALA A 314 -1.58 -22.75 14.60
C ALA A 314 -0.63 -22.82 13.41
N CYS A 315 0.64 -23.09 13.70
CA CYS A 315 1.67 -23.52 12.77
C CYS A 315 1.81 -25.04 12.91
N VAL A 316 1.56 -25.81 11.85
CA VAL A 316 1.58 -27.28 11.90
C VAL A 316 2.37 -27.89 10.77
N THR A 317 2.98 -29.05 11.03
CA THR A 317 3.59 -29.89 9.98
C THR A 317 3.43 -31.37 10.29
N SER A 318 3.42 -32.19 9.24
CA SER A 318 3.32 -33.65 9.36
C SER A 318 4.65 -34.28 9.77
N LEU A 319 4.54 -35.36 10.52
CA LEU A 319 5.63 -36.24 10.88
C LEU A 319 5.62 -37.47 9.97
N TYR A 320 6.74 -37.77 9.33
CA TYR A 320 6.92 -38.98 8.51
C TYR A 320 8.14 -39.77 8.99
N ASN A 321 8.05 -41.09 8.95
CA ASN A 321 9.22 -41.94 9.19
C ASN A 321 10.14 -42.02 7.96
N LYS A 322 11.27 -42.72 8.09
CA LYS A 322 12.24 -42.95 7.01
C LYS A 322 11.63 -43.64 5.78
N ASP A 323 10.56 -44.42 5.96
CA ASP A 323 9.84 -45.10 4.88
C ASP A 323 8.73 -44.22 4.24
N GLY A 324 8.60 -42.97 4.66
CA GLY A 324 7.57 -42.05 4.18
C GLY A 324 6.17 -42.30 4.74
N GLN A 325 6.03 -43.17 5.75
CA GLN A 325 4.77 -43.41 6.45
C GLN A 325 4.44 -42.25 7.39
N PHE A 326 3.20 -41.80 7.35
CA PHE A 326 2.68 -40.77 8.25
C PHE A 326 2.69 -41.27 9.70
N TYR A 327 3.17 -40.44 10.63
CA TYR A 327 3.27 -40.76 12.06
C TYR A 327 2.42 -39.85 12.95
N GLY A 328 2.06 -38.67 12.45
CA GLY A 328 1.33 -37.67 13.22
C GLY A 328 1.58 -36.24 12.74
N VAL A 329 1.27 -35.29 13.61
CA VAL A 329 1.40 -33.85 13.37
C VAL A 329 2.08 -33.23 14.58
N VAL A 330 3.07 -32.37 14.33
CA VAL A 330 3.59 -31.44 15.33
C VAL A 330 3.02 -30.07 15.06
N GLY A 331 2.71 -29.33 16.12
CA GLY A 331 2.13 -28.01 16.02
C GLY A 331 2.63 -27.06 17.10
N ALA A 332 2.52 -25.77 16.80
CA ALA A 332 2.77 -24.70 17.74
C ALA A 332 1.71 -23.60 17.56
N ASP A 333 1.19 -23.10 18.67
CA ASP A 333 0.22 -22.00 18.68
C ASP A 333 0.93 -20.68 18.99
N VAL A 334 0.67 -19.69 18.14
CA VAL A 334 1.15 -18.31 18.29
C VAL A 334 -0.03 -17.42 18.63
N THR A 335 0.08 -16.57 19.65
CA THR A 335 -1.03 -15.68 20.01
C THR A 335 -1.21 -14.56 18.99
N LEU A 336 -2.46 -14.24 18.62
CA LEU A 336 -2.72 -13.12 17.72
C LEU A 336 -2.23 -11.79 18.32
N ASP A 337 -2.33 -11.62 19.63
CA ASP A 337 -1.85 -10.40 20.31
C ASP A 337 -0.33 -10.23 20.19
N ASN A 338 0.43 -11.34 20.13
CA ASN A 338 1.85 -11.25 19.84
C ASN A 338 2.09 -10.91 18.36
N ILE A 339 1.36 -11.53 17.42
CA ILE A 339 1.45 -11.17 15.99
C ILE A 339 1.14 -9.69 15.80
N ILE A 340 0.13 -9.14 16.47
CA ILE A 340 -0.17 -7.70 16.36
C ILE A 340 1.00 -6.84 16.88
N ARG A 341 1.52 -7.13 18.07
CA ARG A 341 2.61 -6.36 18.70
C ARG A 341 3.93 -6.48 17.97
N GLU A 342 4.25 -7.65 17.45
CA GLU A 342 5.54 -7.88 16.79
C GLU A 342 5.48 -7.53 15.30
N ASN A 343 4.34 -7.73 14.63
CA ASN A 343 4.23 -7.65 13.18
C ASN A 343 3.35 -6.51 12.65
N LEU A 344 2.35 -6.04 13.39
CA LEU A 344 1.42 -5.01 12.88
C LEU A 344 1.61 -3.61 13.47
N THR A 345 2.50 -3.45 14.45
CA THR A 345 2.81 -2.12 15.00
C THR A 345 4.15 -1.60 14.49
N ARG A 346 4.14 -0.39 13.89
CA ARG A 346 5.33 0.35 13.48
C ARG A 346 5.46 1.63 14.31
N PRO A 347 6.24 1.65 15.40
CA PRO A 347 6.26 2.76 16.37
C PRO A 347 6.65 4.13 15.80
N LYS A 348 7.36 4.18 14.67
CA LYS A 348 7.81 5.41 14.00
C LYS A 348 6.98 5.78 12.76
N ALA A 349 5.95 5.00 12.43
CA ALA A 349 5.17 5.25 11.25
C ALA A 349 4.19 6.40 11.48
N ILE A 350 4.13 7.32 10.51
CA ILE A 350 3.28 8.50 10.55
C ILE A 350 1.99 8.23 9.77
N GLY A 351 0.86 8.67 10.30
CA GLY A 351 -0.43 8.60 9.59
C GLY A 351 -1.04 7.20 9.48
N VAL A 352 -0.43 6.16 10.07
CA VAL A 352 -1.00 4.81 10.09
C VAL A 352 -2.29 4.80 10.89
N VAL A 353 -3.38 4.37 10.27
CA VAL A 353 -4.67 4.22 10.91
C VAL A 353 -4.88 2.79 11.39
N GLU A 354 -4.62 1.82 10.52
CA GLU A 354 -4.70 0.40 10.88
C GLU A 354 -3.79 -0.45 9.99
N SER A 355 -3.32 -1.57 10.54
CA SER A 355 -2.54 -2.58 9.84
C SER A 355 -3.26 -3.93 9.90
N PHE A 356 -3.14 -4.74 8.85
CA PHE A 356 -3.81 -6.03 8.73
C PHE A 356 -2.89 -7.11 8.17
N LEU A 357 -3.16 -8.36 8.56
CA LEU A 357 -2.77 -9.54 7.77
C LEU A 357 -4.01 -10.07 7.04
N LEU A 358 -3.87 -10.28 5.73
CA LEU A 358 -4.90 -10.90 4.90
C LEU A 358 -4.42 -12.26 4.39
N ASP A 359 -5.33 -13.22 4.25
CA ASP A 359 -5.06 -14.45 3.51
C ASP A 359 -4.99 -14.18 1.99
N ASN A 360 -4.64 -15.21 1.22
CA ASN A 360 -4.55 -15.12 -0.25
C ASN A 360 -5.89 -14.93 -0.98
N LYS A 361 -7.00 -14.81 -0.24
CA LYS A 361 -8.35 -14.53 -0.75
C LYS A 361 -8.86 -13.16 -0.31
N GLY A 362 -8.03 -12.37 0.37
CA GLY A 362 -8.40 -11.06 0.91
C GLY A 362 -9.25 -11.14 2.18
N GLY A 363 -9.29 -12.28 2.87
CA GLY A 363 -9.92 -12.43 4.18
C GLY A 363 -9.00 -11.92 5.29
N ILE A 364 -9.53 -11.11 6.21
CA ILE A 364 -8.78 -10.55 7.34
C ILE A 364 -8.47 -11.65 8.35
N ILE A 365 -7.18 -11.95 8.51
CA ILE A 365 -6.65 -12.86 9.54
C ILE A 365 -6.63 -12.15 10.89
N VAL A 366 -6.05 -10.94 10.92
CA VAL A 366 -5.97 -10.11 12.12
C VAL A 366 -5.75 -8.65 11.72
N GLY A 367 -6.33 -7.73 12.48
CA GLY A 367 -6.13 -6.28 12.38
C GLY A 367 -5.49 -5.71 13.64
N SER A 368 -4.73 -4.63 13.53
CA SER A 368 -4.04 -4.02 14.69
C SER A 368 -4.99 -3.46 15.74
N SER A 369 -6.22 -3.06 15.35
CA SER A 369 -7.27 -2.63 16.29
C SER A 369 -7.75 -3.74 17.21
N GLN A 370 -7.45 -5.00 16.88
CA GLN A 370 -7.89 -6.16 17.65
C GLN A 370 -7.01 -6.46 18.86
N LEU A 371 -5.94 -5.70 19.10
CA LEU A 371 -5.03 -5.93 20.22
C LEU A 371 -5.77 -5.86 21.57
N GLY A 372 -5.64 -6.91 22.39
CA GLY A 372 -6.28 -6.95 23.71
C GLY A 372 -7.80 -7.13 23.68
N VAL A 373 -8.42 -7.23 22.50
CA VAL A 373 -9.85 -7.49 22.37
C VAL A 373 -10.13 -8.96 22.73
N LYS A 374 -10.73 -9.17 23.90
CA LYS A 374 -11.24 -10.48 24.30
C LYS A 374 -12.51 -10.77 23.51
N VAL A 375 -12.47 -11.79 22.67
CA VAL A 375 -13.66 -12.21 21.92
C VAL A 375 -14.38 -13.31 22.72
N GLU A 376 -15.59 -13.01 23.17
CA GLU A 376 -16.52 -14.01 23.70
C GLU A 376 -17.06 -14.84 22.53
N VAL A 377 -16.25 -15.79 22.05
CA VAL A 377 -16.69 -16.72 21.02
C VAL A 377 -17.13 -18.01 21.69
N SER A 378 -18.28 -18.53 21.27
CA SER A 378 -18.67 -19.90 21.61
C SER A 378 -17.55 -20.87 21.19
N PRO A 379 -17.19 -21.89 22.00
CA PRO A 379 -16.06 -22.77 21.75
C PRO A 379 -16.05 -23.51 20.40
N ASP A 380 -17.17 -23.52 19.68
CA ASP A 380 -17.36 -24.24 18.42
C ASP A 380 -17.65 -23.32 17.22
N SER A 381 -17.61 -21.99 17.38
CA SER A 381 -17.77 -21.07 16.25
C SER A 381 -16.51 -21.09 15.40
N LYS A 382 -16.64 -21.47 14.12
CA LYS A 382 -15.58 -21.26 13.13
C LYS A 382 -15.34 -19.76 13.00
N LEU A 383 -14.12 -19.31 13.25
CA LEU A 383 -13.69 -17.95 12.94
C LEU A 383 -13.64 -17.80 11.42
N GLU A 384 -14.76 -17.37 10.85
CA GLU A 384 -14.81 -17.00 9.43
C GLU A 384 -14.12 -15.66 9.24
N LEU A 385 -13.20 -15.64 8.27
CA LEU A 385 -12.48 -14.41 7.92
C LEU A 385 -13.43 -13.49 7.16
N LYS A 386 -13.62 -12.28 7.69
CA LYS A 386 -14.36 -11.25 6.97
C LYS A 386 -13.51 -10.75 5.80
N PRO A 387 -14.10 -10.52 4.61
CA PRO A 387 -13.36 -9.94 3.51
C PRO A 387 -12.90 -8.51 3.88
N PHE A 388 -11.74 -8.11 3.37
CA PHE A 388 -11.26 -6.74 3.49
C PHE A 388 -12.25 -5.78 2.79
N PRO A 389 -12.59 -4.62 3.40
CA PRO A 389 -13.69 -3.77 2.94
C PRO A 389 -13.47 -3.14 1.56
N ILE A 390 -12.21 -3.02 1.10
CA ILE A 390 -11.86 -2.40 -0.19
C ILE A 390 -11.74 -3.48 -1.26
N LYS A 391 -12.70 -3.52 -2.18
CA LYS A 391 -12.82 -4.57 -3.19
C LYS A 391 -11.63 -4.59 -4.15
N GLU A 392 -11.11 -3.42 -4.49
CA GLU A 392 -9.95 -3.25 -5.36
C GLU A 392 -8.72 -3.95 -4.77
N VAL A 393 -8.48 -3.80 -3.46
CA VAL A 393 -7.39 -4.49 -2.76
C VAL A 393 -7.61 -6.00 -2.77
N VAL A 394 -8.84 -6.47 -2.51
CA VAL A 394 -9.16 -7.91 -2.56
C VAL A 394 -8.92 -8.49 -3.96
N GLN A 395 -9.29 -7.77 -5.02
CA GLN A 395 -9.07 -8.22 -6.40
C GLN A 395 -7.58 -8.35 -6.74
N GLU A 396 -6.76 -7.38 -6.33
CA GLU A 396 -5.31 -7.42 -6.56
C GLU A 396 -4.61 -8.50 -5.71
N VAL A 397 -5.05 -8.71 -4.46
CA VAL A 397 -4.60 -9.81 -3.61
C VAL A 397 -4.88 -11.17 -4.25
N VAL A 398 -6.08 -11.38 -4.80
CA VAL A 398 -6.46 -12.62 -5.50
C VAL A 398 -5.64 -12.80 -6.79
N ARG A 399 -5.27 -11.72 -7.47
CA ARG A 399 -4.36 -11.71 -8.62
C ARG A 399 -2.90 -11.90 -8.24
N ASN A 400 -2.60 -12.09 -6.96
CA ASN A 400 -1.25 -12.28 -6.45
C ASN A 400 -0.34 -11.05 -6.69
N ALA A 401 -0.92 -9.85 -6.77
CA ALA A 401 -0.24 -8.58 -6.98
C ALA A 401 -0.02 -7.83 -5.65
N SER A 402 0.98 -6.95 -5.60
CA SER A 402 1.21 -5.99 -4.51
C SER A 402 1.12 -4.57 -5.08
N GLY A 403 0.71 -3.59 -4.27
CA GLY A 403 0.51 -2.24 -4.78
C GLY A 403 -0.07 -1.28 -3.77
N LEU A 404 -0.66 -0.20 -4.31
CA LEU A 404 -1.32 0.84 -3.55
C LEU A 404 -2.68 1.17 -4.19
N VAL A 405 -3.66 1.50 -3.35
CA VAL A 405 -4.97 2.01 -3.75
C VAL A 405 -5.29 3.24 -2.91
N GLU A 406 -5.68 4.33 -3.55
CA GLU A 406 -6.28 5.48 -2.88
C GLU A 406 -7.80 5.26 -2.80
N SER A 407 -8.36 5.34 -1.60
CA SER A 407 -9.79 5.15 -1.35
C SER A 407 -10.34 6.32 -0.53
N HIS A 408 -11.52 6.78 -0.92
CA HIS A 408 -12.28 7.75 -0.16
C HIS A 408 -13.29 7.01 0.72
N HIS A 409 -12.88 6.63 1.93
CA HIS A 409 -13.76 5.97 2.90
C HIS A 409 -14.09 6.95 4.04
N SER A 410 -15.38 7.03 4.40
CA SER A 410 -15.86 7.89 5.50
C SER A 410 -15.49 9.39 5.38
N GLY A 411 -15.45 9.91 4.15
CA GLY A 411 -15.17 11.32 3.88
C GLY A 411 -13.71 11.74 4.07
N ARG A 412 -12.78 10.81 4.33
CA ARG A 412 -11.34 11.06 4.39
C ARG A 412 -10.60 10.27 3.31
N SER A 413 -9.56 10.87 2.74
CA SER A 413 -8.70 10.20 1.76
C SER A 413 -7.76 9.24 2.49
N ARG A 414 -7.87 7.94 2.20
CA ARG A 414 -7.04 6.88 2.75
C ARG A 414 -6.15 6.32 1.65
N LEU A 415 -4.88 6.12 1.96
CA LEU A 415 -3.93 5.39 1.13
C LEU A 415 -3.79 3.98 1.71
N ILE A 416 -4.03 2.97 0.89
CA ILE A 416 -3.95 1.56 1.29
C ILE A 416 -2.82 0.92 0.52
N ILE A 417 -1.79 0.50 1.23
CA ILE A 417 -0.62 -0.18 0.66
C ILE A 417 -0.68 -1.63 1.08
N PHE A 418 -0.54 -2.55 0.13
CA PHE A 418 -0.60 -3.98 0.36
C PHE A 418 0.57 -4.69 -0.30
N GLN A 419 1.27 -5.51 0.49
CA GLN A 419 2.48 -6.22 0.08
C GLN A 419 2.38 -7.70 0.43
N LYS A 420 2.78 -8.55 -0.51
CA LYS A 420 2.76 -10.00 -0.32
C LYS A 420 3.89 -10.46 0.60
N ILE A 421 3.53 -11.23 1.62
CA ILE A 421 4.43 -12.03 2.45
C ILE A 421 4.69 -13.34 1.71
N ARG A 422 5.91 -13.53 1.20
CA ARG A 422 6.21 -14.58 0.22
C ARG A 422 6.12 -15.98 0.81
N SER A 423 6.61 -16.20 2.03
CA SER A 423 6.62 -17.52 2.68
C SER A 423 5.22 -18.08 2.90
N LEU A 424 4.29 -17.22 3.33
CA LEU A 424 2.91 -17.61 3.69
C LEU A 424 1.93 -17.54 2.51
N GLY A 425 2.24 -16.72 1.50
CA GLY A 425 1.27 -16.32 0.48
C GLY A 425 0.21 -15.34 1.01
N TRP A 426 0.41 -14.80 2.21
CA TRP A 426 -0.46 -13.80 2.84
C TRP A 426 -0.05 -12.38 2.44
N TYR A 427 -0.81 -11.40 2.91
CA TYR A 427 -0.58 -9.99 2.63
C TYR A 427 -0.50 -9.19 3.91
N TYR A 428 0.51 -8.33 4.01
CA TYR A 428 0.52 -7.21 4.95
C TYR A 428 -0.15 -6.03 4.28
N VAL A 429 -1.12 -5.43 4.95
CA VAL A 429 -1.85 -4.26 4.45
C VAL A 429 -1.79 -3.16 5.50
N GLU A 430 -1.44 -1.95 5.09
CA GLU A 430 -1.43 -0.78 5.95
C GLU A 430 -2.32 0.31 5.37
N GLU A 431 -3.25 0.79 6.19
CA GLU A 431 -4.13 1.91 5.88
C GLU A 431 -3.61 3.18 6.52
N ILE A 432 -3.47 4.22 5.71
CA ILE A 432 -2.74 5.45 6.06
C ILE A 432 -3.61 6.66 5.71
N ASP A 433 -3.63 7.67 6.58
CA ASP A 433 -4.25 8.96 6.30
C ASP A 433 -3.40 9.74 5.28
N THR A 434 -3.98 9.99 4.11
CA THR A 434 -3.27 10.65 3.00
C THR A 434 -2.86 12.07 3.36
N ALA A 435 -3.69 12.79 4.13
CA ALA A 435 -3.42 14.16 4.52
C ALA A 435 -2.17 14.25 5.40
N THR A 436 -2.05 13.35 6.37
CA THR A 436 -0.92 13.33 7.31
C THR A 436 0.42 13.11 6.62
N ILE A 437 0.48 12.24 5.60
CA ILE A 437 1.71 12.00 4.83
C ILE A 437 2.08 13.22 3.97
N LEU A 438 1.09 13.89 3.38
CA LEU A 438 1.32 15.06 2.55
C LEU A 438 1.73 16.28 3.38
N GLU A 439 1.18 16.42 4.58
CA GLU A 439 1.42 17.53 5.52
C GLU A 439 2.67 17.36 6.41
N SER A 440 3.14 16.14 6.65
CA SER A 440 4.36 15.93 7.44
C SER A 440 5.55 16.59 6.74
N GLY A 441 6.12 17.63 7.37
CA GLY A 441 7.37 18.26 6.95
C GLY A 441 8.54 17.28 7.02
N GLU A 442 9.61 17.59 6.27
CA GLU A 442 10.88 16.82 6.31
C GLU A 442 11.43 16.62 7.72
#